data_AF-A0A954D274-F1
#
_entry.id   AF-A0A954D274-F1
#
_cell.length_a   1.000
_cell.length_b   1.000
_cell.length_c   1.000
_cell.angle_alpha   90.00
_cell.angle_beta   90.00
_cell.angle_gamma   90.00
#
_symmetry.space_group_name_H-M   'P 1'
#
loop_
_entity.id
_entity.type
_entity.pdbx_description
1 polymer ?
#
loop_
_entity_poly.entity_id
_entity_poly.type
_entity_poly.pdbx_seq_one_letter_code
_entity_poly.pdbx_strand_id
1 'polypeptide(L)'
;MSRIFRTAFAALTLAGVASAQTAFPIHYQGRLTQAGAPRTGSMKFALALFDDPTAITQVGKSVFLTDVPVVDGLFSLEADFGPDPWSDPTRPRYLQVGVALPNSTNYTMLTPLQKVLPAALSQSTRGLRVLSDSTYGELVGIGTSPKARLHVKGPGVYRGHVAVFENDLSVNPTFSANGIAIKLHKRTNRDDNFITFYDGSDTVTGRIEGFDVNNGDYVAPPVDITTLSPMVFDVDFGTLPTPVLNPGKAPSASFKGGTLPSASFYHGALPSASFSPGSLPSLSFTKNKIGVINGIDFNKGSLPSLSFNPGALPSLSFNAGSLPTLDFDPGVLPSLMLSGTWNPRFEVKFRLPNVKQFEDLFAWASLHDLDSLIQLDPVSLATSALKVSAKLKAKDGGVVYGSKGADYAEWLPKLNPADKFQIGQVVGVFGGKLSLKTKGADQVMTISRMPIVLGNLPADGRTEDYEKAAFVGQVPVVVRGRVHSGDYIVPSGLEDGTAIAIAPENLGVEHLEHLVGRAWSDSENDIYSFINVVVGQRGGEVATVFRNQERRLERLATTNRELRCELDNSRTAQRDLEARLSALEATVAAFTSGTPR
;
A
#
# COMPACT_ATOMS: atom_id res chain seq x y z
N MET A 1 56.17 -28.72 -59.14
CA MET A 1 56.19 -28.19 -57.76
C MET A 1 54.81 -28.48 -57.14
N SER A 2 54.53 -29.74 -56.83
CA SER A 2 54.51 -30.34 -55.49
C SER A 2 53.57 -29.65 -54.48
N ARG A 3 52.44 -30.32 -54.26
CA ARG A 3 51.42 -30.14 -53.21
C ARG A 3 52.04 -30.19 -51.80
N ILE A 4 51.42 -29.50 -50.83
CA ILE A 4 51.20 -29.98 -49.44
C ILE A 4 50.00 -29.20 -48.88
N PHE A 5 48.85 -29.88 -48.76
CA PHE A 5 47.78 -29.54 -47.83
C PHE A 5 48.23 -30.02 -46.45
N ARG A 6 48.30 -29.14 -45.44
CA ARG A 6 48.46 -29.53 -44.04
C ARG A 6 47.07 -29.58 -43.39
N THR A 7 46.55 -30.79 -43.22
CA THR A 7 45.45 -31.10 -42.31
C THR A 7 45.96 -31.02 -40.88
N ALA A 8 45.44 -30.07 -40.10
CA ALA A 8 45.65 -30.02 -38.65
C ALA A 8 44.64 -30.95 -37.96
N PHE A 9 45.15 -31.96 -37.26
CA PHE A 9 44.38 -32.91 -36.46
C PHE A 9 44.01 -32.22 -35.13
N ALA A 10 42.73 -31.88 -34.95
CA ALA A 10 42.23 -31.36 -33.67
C ALA A 10 42.00 -32.54 -32.71
N ALA A 11 42.84 -32.67 -31.69
CA ALA A 11 42.64 -33.62 -30.61
C ALA A 11 41.52 -33.11 -29.69
N LEU A 12 40.34 -33.72 -29.80
CA LEU A 12 39.21 -33.48 -28.91
C LEU A 12 39.47 -34.19 -27.57
N THR A 13 40.03 -33.49 -26.59
CA THR A 13 40.10 -33.98 -25.21
C THR A 13 38.70 -33.86 -24.58
N LEU A 14 37.93 -34.95 -24.60
CA LEU A 14 36.79 -35.12 -23.70
C LEU A 14 37.32 -35.16 -22.27
N ALA A 15 37.23 -34.03 -21.56
CA ALA A 15 37.34 -34.02 -20.11
C ALA A 15 36.09 -34.74 -19.57
N GLY A 16 36.23 -36.03 -19.25
CA GLY A 16 35.21 -36.78 -18.55
C GLY A 16 34.91 -36.09 -17.22
N VAL A 17 33.65 -35.71 -17.03
CA VAL A 17 33.14 -35.22 -15.75
C VAL A 17 33.34 -36.35 -14.75
N ALA A 18 34.30 -36.20 -13.83
CA ALA A 18 34.44 -37.09 -12.70
C ALA A 18 33.28 -36.81 -11.75
N SER A 19 32.20 -37.59 -11.86
CA SER A 19 31.17 -37.64 -10.82
C SER A 19 31.83 -38.21 -9.57
N ALA A 20 31.81 -37.46 -8.47
CA ALA A 20 32.14 -37.99 -7.16
C ALA A 20 31.14 -39.13 -6.86
N GLN A 21 31.58 -40.38 -7.00
CA GLN A 21 30.77 -41.53 -6.59
C GLN A 21 30.83 -41.63 -5.07
N THR A 22 29.74 -41.26 -4.41
CA THR A 22 29.50 -41.59 -3.01
C THR A 22 29.36 -43.11 -2.88
N ALA A 23 30.28 -43.75 -2.16
CA ALA A 23 30.19 -45.16 -1.82
C ALA A 23 29.01 -45.37 -0.85
N PHE A 24 28.20 -46.39 -1.11
CA PHE A 24 27.09 -46.80 -0.23
C PHE A 24 27.32 -48.24 0.22
N PRO A 25 28.29 -48.48 1.12
CA PRO A 25 28.53 -49.82 1.63
C PRO A 25 27.32 -50.31 2.42
N ILE A 26 26.96 -51.58 2.22
CA ILE A 26 26.00 -52.27 3.08
C ILE A 26 26.76 -53.09 4.11
N HIS A 27 26.24 -53.13 5.34
CA HIS A 27 26.67 -54.08 6.35
C HIS A 27 25.82 -55.33 6.28
N TYR A 28 26.48 -56.48 6.17
CA TYR A 28 25.82 -57.77 6.04
C TYR A 28 26.36 -58.75 7.09
N GLN A 29 25.47 -59.32 7.89
CA GLN A 29 25.81 -60.25 8.95
C GLN A 29 25.11 -61.58 8.73
N GLY A 30 25.77 -62.68 9.08
CA GLY A 30 25.20 -64.01 8.91
C GLY A 30 25.84 -65.05 9.80
N ARG A 31 25.25 -66.26 9.78
CA ARG A 31 25.78 -67.45 10.42
C ARG A 31 26.12 -68.51 9.37
N LEU A 32 27.37 -68.94 9.34
CA LEU A 32 27.89 -70.00 8.50
C LEU A 32 27.97 -71.31 9.28
N THR A 33 27.32 -72.35 8.76
CA THR A 33 27.45 -73.72 9.24
C THR A 33 28.08 -74.60 8.15
N GLN A 34 28.82 -75.62 8.57
CA GLN A 34 29.39 -76.63 7.70
C GLN A 34 29.04 -78.01 8.29
N ALA A 35 28.34 -78.84 7.51
CA ALA A 35 27.81 -80.13 7.97
C ALA A 35 26.98 -80.03 9.27
N GLY A 36 26.23 -78.93 9.45
CA GLY A 36 25.38 -78.70 10.61
C GLY A 36 26.07 -78.08 11.84
N ALA A 37 27.40 -78.00 11.86
CA ALA A 37 28.16 -77.36 12.95
C ALA A 37 28.54 -75.91 12.60
N PRO A 38 28.55 -74.97 13.57
CA PRO A 38 29.05 -73.61 13.35
C PRO A 38 30.53 -73.63 12.92
N ARG A 39 30.88 -72.79 11.93
CA ARG A 39 32.26 -72.74 11.43
C ARG A 39 33.07 -71.66 12.16
N THR A 40 34.28 -71.98 12.59
CA THR A 40 35.26 -70.99 13.09
C THR A 40 36.53 -70.98 12.25
N GLY A 41 36.97 -69.80 11.81
CA GLY A 41 38.19 -69.61 11.03
C GLY A 41 38.06 -68.49 10.00
N SER A 42 39.18 -68.13 9.36
CA SER A 42 39.21 -67.16 8.26
C SER A 42 38.58 -67.74 6.98
N MET A 43 37.72 -66.97 6.30
CA MET A 43 37.02 -67.36 5.07
C MET A 43 37.13 -66.27 4.00
N LYS A 44 36.92 -66.65 2.74
CA LYS A 44 36.73 -65.72 1.63
C LYS A 44 35.24 -65.60 1.30
N PHE A 45 34.77 -64.39 1.02
CA PHE A 45 33.40 -64.13 0.56
C PHE A 45 33.40 -63.47 -0.82
N ALA A 46 32.43 -63.88 -1.64
CA ALA A 46 32.11 -63.24 -2.92
C ALA A 46 30.64 -62.81 -2.87
N LEU A 47 30.38 -61.54 -3.17
CA LEU A 47 29.06 -60.95 -3.08
C LEU A 47 28.66 -60.35 -4.42
N ALA A 48 27.41 -60.55 -4.81
CA ALA A 48 26.82 -59.95 -6.01
C ALA A 48 25.35 -59.59 -5.74
N LEU A 49 24.89 -58.50 -6.32
CA LEU A 49 23.48 -58.09 -6.26
C LEU A 49 22.77 -58.41 -7.57
N PHE A 50 21.54 -58.86 -7.47
CA PHE A 50 20.67 -59.15 -8.61
C PHE A 50 19.36 -58.38 -8.51
N ASP A 51 18.75 -58.13 -9.66
CA ASP A 51 17.46 -57.47 -9.78
C ASP A 51 16.26 -58.39 -9.48
N ASP A 52 16.52 -59.70 -9.42
CA ASP A 52 15.53 -60.77 -9.26
C ASP A 52 16.03 -61.89 -8.34
N PRO A 53 15.14 -62.66 -7.69
CA PRO A 53 15.53 -63.75 -6.77
C PRO A 53 16.14 -64.96 -7.48
N THR A 54 16.06 -65.05 -8.81
CA THR A 54 16.56 -66.16 -9.63
C THR A 54 17.95 -65.90 -10.20
N ALA A 55 18.60 -64.80 -9.81
CA ALA A 55 19.95 -64.43 -10.20
C ALA A 55 20.16 -64.28 -11.73
N ILE A 56 19.17 -63.74 -12.44
CA ILE A 56 19.24 -63.58 -13.90
C ILE A 56 20.07 -62.34 -14.26
N THR A 57 19.75 -61.18 -13.67
CA THR A 57 20.41 -59.91 -14.03
C THR A 57 21.19 -59.36 -12.85
N GLN A 58 22.52 -59.42 -12.93
CA GLN A 58 23.40 -58.80 -11.94
C GLN A 58 23.36 -57.27 -12.08
N VAL A 59 23.36 -56.56 -10.94
CA VAL A 59 23.39 -55.10 -10.86
C VAL A 59 24.57 -54.66 -9.99
N GLY A 60 25.39 -53.76 -10.51
CA GLY A 60 26.60 -53.28 -9.84
C GLY A 60 27.78 -54.26 -9.88
N LYS A 61 28.87 -53.86 -9.22
CA LYS A 61 30.13 -54.64 -9.19
C LYS A 61 30.03 -55.78 -8.19
N SER A 62 30.72 -56.89 -8.46
CA SER A 62 30.92 -57.94 -7.45
C SER A 62 31.94 -57.49 -6.41
N VAL A 63 31.72 -57.88 -5.15
CA VAL A 63 32.62 -57.57 -4.03
C VAL A 63 33.29 -58.85 -3.57
N PHE A 64 34.61 -58.85 -3.52
CA PHE A 64 35.40 -59.97 -3.02
C PHE A 64 36.11 -59.56 -1.75
N LEU A 65 35.87 -60.31 -0.67
CA LEU A 65 36.49 -60.11 0.63
C LEU A 65 37.35 -61.31 0.95
N THR A 66 38.61 -61.07 1.25
CA THR A 66 39.54 -62.10 1.75
C THR A 66 39.73 -61.92 3.25
N ASP A 67 40.12 -62.99 3.92
CA ASP A 67 40.50 -62.98 5.33
C ASP A 67 39.40 -62.54 6.32
N VAL A 68 38.13 -62.86 6.02
CA VAL A 68 37.01 -62.54 6.89
C VAL A 68 36.99 -63.50 8.08
N PRO A 69 37.10 -63.01 9.33
CA PRO A 69 37.01 -63.85 10.51
C PRO A 69 35.57 -64.35 10.71
N VAL A 70 35.42 -65.66 10.82
CA VAL A 70 34.17 -66.30 11.25
C VAL A 70 34.40 -66.90 12.63
N VAL A 71 33.58 -66.53 13.61
CA VAL A 71 33.70 -66.99 15.01
C VAL A 71 32.37 -67.59 15.46
N ASP A 72 32.37 -68.87 15.82
CA ASP A 72 31.16 -69.63 16.16
C ASP A 72 30.06 -69.53 15.09
N GLY A 73 30.49 -69.56 13.83
CA GLY A 73 29.66 -69.38 12.65
C GLY A 73 29.31 -67.92 12.33
N LEU A 74 29.48 -66.96 13.23
CA LEU A 74 29.09 -65.58 13.00
C LEU A 74 30.15 -64.81 12.20
N PHE A 75 29.69 -63.99 11.25
CA PHE A 75 30.53 -63.09 10.47
C PHE A 75 29.81 -61.76 10.19
N SER A 76 30.61 -60.73 9.90
CA SER A 76 30.14 -59.41 9.45
C SER A 76 30.95 -58.98 8.24
N LEU A 77 30.26 -58.53 7.19
CA LEU A 77 30.83 -58.05 5.94
C LEU A 77 30.43 -56.59 5.74
N GLU A 78 31.33 -55.82 5.14
CA GLU A 78 31.03 -54.51 4.58
C GLU A 78 31.26 -54.60 3.07
N ALA A 79 30.23 -54.28 2.28
CA ALA A 79 30.25 -54.48 0.84
C ALA A 79 29.72 -53.25 0.11
N ASP A 80 30.57 -52.63 -0.69
CA ASP A 80 30.22 -51.53 -1.57
C ASP A 80 30.02 -52.06 -3.00
N PHE A 81 28.79 -51.97 -3.53
CA PHE A 81 28.43 -52.41 -4.88
C PHE A 81 28.46 -51.26 -5.91
N GLY A 82 28.86 -50.05 -5.49
CA GLY A 82 28.74 -48.82 -6.27
C GLY A 82 27.37 -48.15 -6.15
N PRO A 83 27.16 -46.98 -6.79
CA PRO A 83 25.92 -46.21 -6.69
C PRO A 83 24.77 -46.78 -7.53
N ASP A 84 25.08 -47.43 -8.67
CA ASP A 84 24.09 -47.87 -9.66
C ASP A 84 23.00 -48.81 -9.11
N PRO A 85 23.30 -49.80 -8.24
CA PRO A 85 22.26 -50.66 -7.68
C PRO A 85 21.18 -49.92 -6.89
N TRP A 86 21.47 -48.72 -6.41
CA TRP A 86 20.62 -47.97 -5.49
C TRP A 86 19.90 -46.79 -6.14
N SER A 87 19.99 -46.63 -7.47
CA SER A 87 19.40 -45.51 -8.20
C SER A 87 17.87 -45.44 -8.14
N ASP A 88 17.21 -46.59 -7.94
CA ASP A 88 15.76 -46.69 -7.75
C ASP A 88 15.46 -47.23 -6.34
N PRO A 89 15.04 -46.36 -5.40
CA PRO A 89 14.78 -46.75 -4.01
C PRO A 89 13.50 -47.58 -3.84
N THR A 90 12.72 -47.81 -4.90
CA THR A 90 11.47 -48.59 -4.83
C THR A 90 11.67 -50.06 -5.17
N ARG A 91 12.80 -50.42 -5.80
CA ARG A 91 13.08 -51.79 -6.26
C ARG A 91 14.00 -52.52 -5.29
N PRO A 92 13.61 -53.70 -4.77
CA PRO A 92 14.50 -54.51 -3.95
C PRO A 92 15.69 -55.03 -4.76
N ARG A 93 16.76 -55.42 -4.06
CA ARG A 93 17.90 -56.16 -4.63
C ARG A 93 18.01 -57.52 -3.96
N TYR A 94 18.66 -58.47 -4.63
CA TYR A 94 18.83 -59.83 -4.14
C TYR A 94 20.32 -60.14 -4.03
N LEU A 95 20.80 -60.31 -2.81
CA LEU A 95 22.20 -60.58 -2.49
C LEU A 95 22.50 -62.07 -2.63
N GLN A 96 23.41 -62.39 -3.53
CA GLN A 96 24.07 -63.69 -3.60
C GLN A 96 25.34 -63.67 -2.74
N VAL A 97 25.52 -64.72 -1.94
CA VAL A 97 26.69 -64.90 -1.10
C VAL A 97 27.40 -66.18 -1.49
N GLY A 98 28.62 -66.07 -1.98
CA GLY A 98 29.55 -67.17 -2.17
C GLY A 98 30.54 -67.23 -1.02
N VAL A 99 30.85 -68.43 -0.53
CA VAL A 99 31.87 -68.65 0.51
C VAL A 99 32.93 -69.66 0.05
N ALA A 100 34.20 -69.40 0.37
CA ALA A 100 35.32 -70.28 0.07
C ALA A 100 36.30 -70.35 1.25
N LEU A 101 36.99 -71.49 1.38
CA LEU A 101 38.14 -71.61 2.27
C LEU A 101 39.29 -70.70 1.77
N PRO A 102 40.22 -70.26 2.64
CA PRO A 102 41.30 -69.33 2.27
C PRO A 102 42.13 -69.77 1.05
N ASN A 103 42.39 -71.08 0.94
CA ASN A 103 43.21 -71.66 -0.14
C ASN A 103 42.37 -72.16 -1.33
N SER A 104 41.05 -71.92 -1.34
CA SER A 104 40.17 -72.32 -2.43
C SER A 104 39.98 -71.19 -3.44
N THR A 105 39.98 -71.55 -4.72
CA THR A 105 39.53 -70.68 -5.82
C THR A 105 38.04 -70.87 -6.13
N ASN A 106 37.43 -71.95 -5.64
CA ASN A 106 36.03 -72.27 -5.87
C ASN A 106 35.17 -71.77 -4.70
N TYR A 107 34.16 -70.96 -5.02
CA TYR A 107 33.17 -70.45 -4.08
C TYR A 107 31.90 -71.31 -4.12
N THR A 108 31.43 -71.73 -2.96
CA THR A 108 30.12 -72.37 -2.80
C THR A 108 29.07 -71.26 -2.68
N MET A 109 28.16 -71.20 -3.65
CA MET A 109 27.05 -70.24 -3.64
C MET A 109 25.97 -70.67 -2.67
N LEU A 110 25.60 -69.77 -1.75
CA LEU A 110 24.55 -69.99 -0.77
C LEU A 110 23.19 -69.61 -1.37
N THR A 111 22.24 -70.51 -1.25
CA THR A 111 20.84 -70.33 -1.68
C THR A 111 19.90 -70.39 -0.48
N PRO A 112 18.77 -69.66 -0.49
CA PRO A 112 18.32 -68.72 -1.53
C PRO A 112 19.06 -67.36 -1.46
N LEU A 113 18.96 -66.57 -2.53
CA LEU A 113 19.42 -65.17 -2.52
C LEU A 113 18.62 -64.37 -1.48
N GLN A 114 19.28 -63.44 -0.81
CA GLN A 114 18.66 -62.67 0.27
C GLN A 114 18.16 -61.32 -0.23
N LYS A 115 16.89 -61.00 0.05
CA LYS A 115 16.30 -59.72 -0.33
C LYS A 115 16.88 -58.60 0.54
N VAL A 116 17.50 -57.61 -0.10
CA VAL A 116 18.00 -56.37 0.50
C VAL A 116 17.08 -55.23 0.06
N LEU A 117 16.60 -54.46 1.04
CA LEU A 117 15.83 -53.25 0.79
C LEU A 117 16.79 -52.05 0.79
N PRO A 118 16.61 -51.07 -0.12
CA PRO A 118 17.37 -49.83 -0.07
C PRO A 118 17.11 -49.07 1.24
N ALA A 119 18.12 -48.39 1.75
CA ALA A 119 17.98 -47.50 2.91
C ALA A 119 17.03 -46.33 2.59
N ALA A 120 16.35 -45.79 3.60
CA ALA A 120 15.47 -44.64 3.42
C ALA A 120 16.29 -43.39 3.02
N LEU A 121 16.13 -42.94 1.78
CA LEU A 121 16.69 -41.67 1.30
C LEU A 121 15.68 -40.55 1.52
N SER A 122 16.08 -39.49 2.22
CA SER A 122 15.29 -38.25 2.25
C SER A 122 15.51 -37.49 0.94
N GLN A 123 14.55 -37.55 0.03
CA GLN A 123 14.61 -36.84 -1.26
C GLN A 123 14.29 -35.34 -1.12
N SER A 124 13.68 -34.92 -0.02
CA SER A 124 13.44 -33.50 0.28
C SER A 124 13.17 -33.29 1.77
N THR A 125 13.57 -32.12 2.27
CA THR A 125 13.07 -31.61 3.55
C THR A 125 11.59 -31.25 3.40
N ARG A 126 10.75 -31.63 4.37
CA ARG A 126 9.33 -31.28 4.37
C ARG A 126 9.14 -29.77 4.15
N GLY A 127 8.35 -29.40 3.14
CA GLY A 127 8.01 -28.01 2.84
C GLY A 127 8.97 -27.29 1.89
N LEU A 128 10.16 -27.83 1.65
CA LEU A 128 11.09 -27.34 0.64
C LEU A 128 10.96 -28.18 -0.64
N ARG A 129 10.69 -27.55 -1.78
CA ARG A 129 10.71 -28.19 -3.09
C ARG A 129 11.89 -27.64 -3.89
N VAL A 130 12.79 -28.53 -4.27
CA VAL A 130 13.86 -28.23 -5.23
C VAL A 130 13.49 -28.94 -6.53
N LEU A 131 13.27 -28.18 -7.59
CA LEU A 131 12.99 -28.71 -8.92
C LEU A 131 14.22 -28.48 -9.80
N SER A 132 14.73 -29.56 -10.40
CA SER A 132 15.75 -29.46 -11.44
C SER A 132 15.06 -29.27 -12.78
N ASP A 133 15.26 -28.10 -13.38
CA ASP A 133 14.81 -27.79 -14.73
C ASP A 133 16.01 -27.83 -15.68
N SER A 134 15.88 -28.54 -16.81
CA SER A 134 16.97 -28.71 -17.78
C SER A 134 17.36 -27.41 -18.49
N THR A 135 16.49 -26.40 -18.46
CA THR A 135 16.67 -25.09 -19.08
C THR A 135 17.11 -24.05 -18.04
N TYR A 136 16.59 -24.14 -16.82
CA TYR A 136 16.73 -23.08 -15.81
C TYR A 136 17.52 -23.47 -14.54
N GLY A 137 18.04 -24.70 -14.46
CA GLY A 137 18.79 -25.18 -13.30
C GLY A 137 17.90 -25.47 -12.09
N GLU A 138 18.44 -25.31 -10.89
CA GLU A 138 17.71 -25.59 -9.64
C GLU A 138 16.78 -24.43 -9.25
N LEU A 139 15.48 -24.74 -9.14
CA LEU A 139 14.43 -23.86 -8.68
C LEU A 139 14.02 -24.24 -7.25
N VAL A 140 13.95 -23.27 -6.34
CA VAL A 140 13.58 -23.50 -4.93
C VAL A 140 12.23 -22.86 -4.64
N GLY A 141 11.29 -23.65 -4.11
CA GLY A 141 9.97 -23.19 -3.66
C GLY A 141 9.64 -23.67 -2.26
N ILE A 142 8.96 -22.83 -1.48
CA ILE A 142 8.41 -23.20 -0.17
C ILE A 142 6.90 -23.43 -0.35
N GLY A 143 6.44 -24.65 -0.06
CA GLY A 143 5.02 -25.03 -0.13
C GLY A 143 4.36 -25.00 -1.52
N THR A 144 5.10 -24.70 -2.59
CA THR A 144 4.56 -24.48 -3.95
C THR A 144 5.51 -24.97 -5.04
N SER A 145 5.06 -25.00 -6.30
CA SER A 145 5.92 -25.27 -7.47
C SER A 145 6.56 -23.96 -7.98
N PRO A 146 7.86 -23.74 -7.76
CA PRO A 146 8.52 -22.48 -8.11
C PRO A 146 8.54 -22.25 -9.63
N LYS A 147 8.32 -21.00 -10.06
CA LYS A 147 8.42 -20.56 -11.47
C LYS A 147 9.66 -19.71 -11.77
N ALA A 148 10.34 -19.26 -10.73
CA ALA A 148 11.57 -18.46 -10.80
C ALA A 148 12.53 -18.95 -9.71
N ARG A 149 13.82 -18.68 -9.89
CA ARG A 149 14.86 -19.01 -8.90
C ARG A 149 14.74 -18.04 -7.72
N LEU A 150 14.68 -18.58 -6.51
CA LEU A 150 14.96 -17.82 -5.30
C LEU A 150 16.41 -18.07 -4.92
N HIS A 151 17.25 -17.05 -5.05
CA HIS A 151 18.62 -17.11 -4.59
C HIS A 151 18.78 -16.22 -3.36
N VAL A 152 19.08 -16.83 -2.21
CA VAL A 152 19.46 -16.12 -1.00
C VAL A 152 20.99 -16.12 -0.94
N LYS A 153 21.59 -15.00 -1.35
CA LYS A 153 23.04 -14.83 -1.23
C LYS A 153 23.39 -14.39 0.19
N GLY A 154 24.43 -15.01 0.76
CA GLY A 154 25.10 -14.48 1.94
C GLY A 154 25.78 -13.13 1.66
N PRO A 155 26.28 -12.42 2.69
CA PRO A 155 26.71 -11.02 2.61
C PRO A 155 27.79 -10.67 1.57
N GLY A 156 28.42 -11.63 0.87
CA GLY A 156 29.42 -11.44 -0.20
C GLY A 156 29.90 -10.00 -0.44
N VAL A 157 29.45 -9.39 -1.55
CA VAL A 157 29.69 -7.97 -1.87
C VAL A 157 28.72 -7.04 -1.12
N TYR A 158 27.59 -7.58 -0.65
CA TYR A 158 26.52 -6.87 0.07
C TYR A 158 26.83 -6.77 1.57
N ARG A 159 27.90 -6.03 1.90
CA ARG A 159 28.40 -5.88 3.28
C ARG A 159 27.26 -5.52 4.25
N GLY A 160 27.24 -6.18 5.41
CA GLY A 160 26.30 -5.88 6.50
C GLY A 160 24.90 -6.50 6.38
N HIS A 161 24.61 -7.29 5.35
CA HIS A 161 23.29 -7.90 5.14
C HIS A 161 23.30 -9.39 5.46
N VAL A 162 22.29 -9.87 6.21
CA VAL A 162 22.14 -11.30 6.53
C VAL A 162 21.50 -12.07 5.36
N ALA A 163 20.70 -11.39 4.53
CA ALA A 163 20.06 -11.98 3.37
C ALA A 163 19.91 -10.95 2.24
N VAL A 164 20.09 -11.40 1.00
CA VAL A 164 19.75 -10.66 -0.22
C VAL A 164 18.76 -11.48 -1.02
N PHE A 165 17.62 -10.88 -1.33
CA PHE A 165 16.59 -11.46 -2.20
C PHE A 165 16.78 -10.90 -3.60
N GLU A 166 17.39 -11.68 -4.48
CA GLU A 166 17.60 -11.28 -5.87
C GLU A 166 16.69 -12.06 -6.82
N ASN A 167 16.18 -11.35 -7.83
CA ASN A 167 15.59 -11.97 -9.00
C ASN A 167 16.68 -12.07 -10.08
N ASP A 168 17.26 -13.26 -10.22
CA ASP A 168 18.30 -13.54 -11.20
C ASP A 168 17.69 -13.79 -12.59
N LEU A 169 17.60 -12.72 -13.39
CA LEU A 169 17.10 -12.78 -14.77
C LEU A 169 18.10 -13.37 -15.77
N SER A 170 19.33 -13.73 -15.35
CA SER A 170 20.34 -14.32 -16.24
C SER A 170 19.88 -15.63 -16.89
N VAL A 171 18.90 -16.28 -16.26
CA VAL A 171 18.40 -17.60 -16.68
C VAL A 171 17.17 -17.49 -17.59
N ASN A 172 16.35 -16.44 -17.47
CA ASN A 172 15.28 -16.16 -18.43
C ASN A 172 14.82 -14.68 -18.37
N PRO A 173 15.20 -13.85 -19.36
CA PRO A 173 14.87 -12.43 -19.37
C PRO A 173 13.40 -12.13 -19.74
N THR A 174 12.60 -13.13 -20.12
CA THR A 174 11.20 -12.93 -20.53
C THR A 174 10.20 -12.99 -19.37
N PHE A 175 10.62 -13.44 -18.18
CA PHE A 175 9.76 -13.44 -17.00
C PHE A 175 9.86 -12.14 -16.22
N SER A 176 8.72 -11.54 -15.90
CA SER A 176 8.63 -10.49 -14.88
C SER A 176 8.57 -11.14 -13.50
N ALA A 177 9.70 -11.26 -12.81
CA ALA A 177 9.67 -11.56 -11.38
C ALA A 177 9.77 -10.25 -10.58
N ASN A 178 8.81 -10.09 -9.68
CA ASN A 178 8.73 -8.95 -8.77
C ASN A 178 9.60 -9.22 -7.53
N GLY A 179 9.87 -8.17 -6.74
CA GLY A 179 10.58 -8.28 -5.47
C GLY A 179 9.76 -8.96 -4.38
N ILE A 180 9.90 -8.49 -3.15
CA ILE A 180 9.18 -9.06 -2.00
C ILE A 180 7.73 -8.57 -2.01
N ALA A 181 6.79 -9.51 -2.06
CA ALA A 181 5.37 -9.24 -1.88
C ALA A 181 4.92 -9.74 -0.50
N ILE A 182 4.32 -8.86 0.30
CA ILE A 182 3.68 -9.22 1.56
C ILE A 182 2.17 -9.25 1.30
N LYS A 183 1.61 -10.46 1.16
CA LYS A 183 0.16 -10.65 0.99
C LYS A 183 -0.44 -11.23 2.26
N LEU A 184 -1.34 -10.48 2.87
CA LEU A 184 -2.16 -10.97 3.97
C LEU A 184 -3.51 -11.46 3.42
N HIS A 185 -4.00 -12.58 3.95
CA HIS A 185 -5.29 -13.16 3.57
C HIS A 185 -6.45 -12.62 4.43
N LYS A 186 -6.25 -11.44 5.03
CA LYS A 186 -7.23 -10.75 5.87
C LYS A 186 -7.16 -9.25 5.61
N ARG A 187 -8.23 -8.52 5.95
CA ARG A 187 -8.21 -7.06 6.02
C ARG A 187 -7.24 -6.64 7.13
N THR A 188 -6.45 -5.60 6.89
CA THR A 188 -5.38 -5.15 7.76
C THR A 188 -5.83 -4.00 8.64
N ASN A 189 -5.30 -3.91 9.85
CA ASN A 189 -5.50 -2.76 10.74
C ASN A 189 -4.16 -2.31 11.35
N ARG A 190 -4.19 -1.37 12.30
CA ARG A 190 -2.99 -0.83 12.96
C ARG A 190 -2.20 -1.86 13.77
N ASP A 191 -2.83 -2.94 14.19
CA ASP A 191 -2.15 -4.02 14.93
C ASP A 191 -1.38 -4.97 14.00
N ASP A 192 -1.62 -4.87 12.68
CA ASP A 192 -0.97 -5.69 11.67
C ASP A 192 0.35 -5.05 11.20
N ASN A 193 1.45 -5.51 11.79
CA ASN A 193 2.80 -5.13 11.39
C ASN A 193 3.26 -5.95 10.17
N PHE A 194 3.52 -5.28 9.05
CA PHE A 194 4.09 -5.90 7.84
C PHE A 194 5.60 -6.08 7.98
N ILE A 195 6.30 -5.05 8.46
CA ILE A 195 7.73 -5.07 8.75
C ILE A 195 7.97 -4.32 10.07
N THR A 196 8.75 -4.89 10.97
CA THR A 196 9.15 -4.26 12.24
C THR A 196 10.67 -4.21 12.35
N PHE A 197 11.20 -3.05 12.69
CA PHE A 197 12.62 -2.83 12.94
C PHE A 197 12.87 -2.76 14.45
N TYR A 198 13.80 -3.58 14.95
CA TYR A 198 14.22 -3.61 16.35
C TYR A 198 15.68 -3.17 16.46
N ASP A 199 16.05 -2.53 17.56
CA ASP A 199 17.46 -2.33 17.93
C ASP A 199 18.00 -3.53 18.74
N GLY A 200 19.28 -3.46 19.13
CA GLY A 200 19.94 -4.52 19.89
C GLY A 200 19.43 -4.71 21.32
N SER A 201 18.45 -3.91 21.77
CA SER A 201 17.77 -4.03 23.06
C SER A 201 16.33 -4.56 22.91
N ASP A 202 15.98 -5.08 21.74
CA ASP A 202 14.62 -5.50 21.37
C ASP A 202 13.58 -4.37 21.42
N THR A 203 14.03 -3.11 21.32
CA THR A 203 13.13 -1.96 21.24
C THR A 203 12.76 -1.67 19.79
N VAL A 204 11.46 -1.47 19.52
CA VAL A 204 10.99 -1.10 18.17
C VAL A 204 11.50 0.30 17.80
N THR A 205 12.20 0.40 16.67
CA THR A 205 12.74 1.65 16.13
C THR A 205 11.95 2.18 14.93
N GLY A 206 11.20 1.31 14.24
CA GLY A 206 10.28 1.68 13.18
C GLY A 206 9.40 0.52 12.73
N ARG A 207 8.33 0.80 11.99
CA ARG A 207 7.37 -0.18 11.48
C ARG A 207 6.80 0.22 10.13
N ILE A 208 6.39 -0.77 9.36
CA ILE A 208 5.50 -0.63 8.20
C ILE A 208 4.25 -1.43 8.57
N GLU A 209 3.13 -0.73 8.82
CA GLU A 209 1.92 -1.29 9.44
C GLU A 209 0.65 -0.90 8.66
N GLY A 210 -0.45 -1.59 8.93
CA GLY A 210 -1.76 -1.26 8.35
C GLY A 210 -2.31 0.05 8.90
N PHE A 211 -3.11 0.74 8.10
CA PHE A 211 -3.90 1.90 8.54
C PHE A 211 -5.27 1.44 9.06
N ASP A 212 -5.76 2.03 10.17
CA ASP A 212 -7.10 1.73 10.71
C ASP A 212 -7.90 2.99 11.09
N VAL A 213 -8.93 3.29 10.29
CA VAL A 213 -9.86 4.40 10.52
C VAL A 213 -10.66 4.26 11.82
N ASN A 214 -10.94 3.04 12.30
CA ASN A 214 -11.88 2.82 13.40
C ASN A 214 -11.21 2.76 14.79
N ASN A 215 -9.87 2.74 14.86
CA ASN A 215 -9.14 2.50 16.10
C ASN A 215 -8.01 3.53 16.35
N GLY A 216 -8.30 4.81 16.09
CA GLY A 216 -7.50 5.93 16.59
C GLY A 216 -6.56 6.63 15.59
N ASP A 217 -6.42 6.14 14.35
CA ASP A 217 -5.68 6.87 13.31
C ASP A 217 -6.54 7.98 12.67
N TYR A 218 -7.86 7.88 12.81
CA TYR A 218 -8.81 8.93 12.52
C TYR A 218 -9.94 8.94 13.55
N VAL A 219 -10.31 10.12 14.04
CA VAL A 219 -11.50 10.31 14.88
C VAL A 219 -12.41 11.26 14.11
N ALA A 220 -13.59 10.78 13.71
CA ALA A 220 -14.58 11.65 13.08
C ALA A 220 -14.99 12.74 14.07
N PRO A 221 -15.10 14.01 13.65
CA PRO A 221 -15.62 15.06 14.52
C PRO A 221 -17.04 14.69 14.99
N PRO A 222 -17.42 15.02 16.23
CA PRO A 222 -18.74 14.67 16.77
C PRO A 222 -19.85 15.20 15.86
N VAL A 223 -20.71 14.30 15.40
CA VAL A 223 -21.85 14.62 14.53
C VAL A 223 -23.07 14.85 15.42
N ASP A 224 -23.62 16.06 15.43
CA ASP A 224 -24.92 16.32 16.08
C ASP A 224 -26.06 15.81 15.18
N ILE A 225 -26.54 14.61 15.51
CA ILE A 225 -27.59 13.90 14.78
C ILE A 225 -29.01 14.34 15.16
N THR A 226 -29.17 15.24 16.14
CA THR A 226 -30.50 15.67 16.63
C THR A 226 -31.25 16.56 15.64
N THR A 227 -30.57 17.02 14.58
CA THR A 227 -31.13 17.86 13.50
C THR A 227 -31.57 17.07 12.26
N LEU A 228 -31.37 15.75 12.22
CA LEU A 228 -31.72 14.90 11.07
C LEU A 228 -33.21 14.52 11.07
N SER A 229 -34.06 15.41 10.56
CA SER A 229 -35.37 15.00 10.02
C SER A 229 -35.18 14.04 8.82
N PRO A 230 -36.14 13.16 8.48
CA PRO A 230 -35.96 12.17 7.42
C PRO A 230 -35.52 12.82 6.11
N MET A 231 -34.26 12.57 5.71
CA MET A 231 -33.69 13.14 4.50
C MET A 231 -34.13 12.35 3.28
N VAL A 232 -34.74 13.06 2.32
CA VAL A 232 -35.03 12.54 0.98
C VAL A 232 -33.84 12.92 0.10
N PHE A 233 -33.18 11.94 -0.51
CA PHE A 233 -32.13 12.18 -1.50
C PHE A 233 -32.74 12.15 -2.90
N ASP A 234 -32.63 13.26 -3.64
CA ASP A 234 -32.90 13.30 -5.07
C ASP A 234 -31.62 12.93 -5.83
N VAL A 235 -31.72 11.90 -6.66
CA VAL A 235 -30.60 11.38 -7.45
C VAL A 235 -30.92 11.51 -8.93
N ASP A 236 -30.16 12.35 -9.64
CA ASP A 236 -30.25 12.54 -11.10
C ASP A 236 -29.14 11.73 -11.80
N PHE A 237 -29.48 10.60 -12.44
CA PHE A 237 -28.52 9.82 -13.22
C PHE A 237 -28.44 10.34 -14.67
N GLY A 238 -27.99 11.58 -14.85
CA GLY A 238 -27.67 12.11 -16.16
C GLY A 238 -26.48 11.38 -16.79
N THR A 239 -26.74 10.50 -17.75
CA THR A 239 -25.82 9.79 -18.67
C THR A 239 -25.23 8.45 -18.18
N LEU A 240 -25.88 7.34 -18.56
CA LEU A 240 -25.26 6.01 -18.62
C LEU A 240 -25.37 5.47 -20.07
N PRO A 241 -24.32 4.81 -20.63
CA PRO A 241 -24.38 4.22 -21.97
C PRO A 241 -25.25 2.95 -21.98
N THR A 242 -26.13 2.85 -22.98
CA THR A 242 -27.10 1.77 -23.16
C THR A 242 -26.45 0.44 -23.60
N PRO A 243 -26.74 -0.71 -22.96
CA PRO A 243 -26.50 -2.02 -23.55
C PRO A 243 -27.78 -2.59 -24.21
N VAL A 244 -27.63 -3.11 -25.42
CA VAL A 244 -28.68 -3.79 -26.22
C VAL A 244 -28.48 -5.30 -26.14
N LEU A 245 -29.50 -6.09 -25.80
CA LEU A 245 -29.57 -7.54 -26.07
C LEU A 245 -31.03 -8.03 -26.27
N ASN A 246 -31.27 -8.81 -27.34
CA ASN A 246 -32.48 -9.63 -27.64
C ASN A 246 -32.23 -11.08 -27.12
N PRO A 247 -33.21 -12.00 -26.81
CA PRO A 247 -34.43 -12.35 -27.60
C PRO A 247 -35.66 -13.03 -26.86
N GLY A 248 -36.75 -13.37 -27.59
CA GLY A 248 -37.41 -14.71 -27.55
C GLY A 248 -38.77 -14.94 -26.81
N LYS A 249 -39.78 -15.45 -27.55
CA LYS A 249 -41.23 -15.69 -27.25
C LYS A 249 -41.64 -16.63 -26.09
N ALA A 250 -42.77 -16.31 -25.43
CA ALA A 250 -43.83 -17.22 -24.91
C ALA A 250 -45.15 -16.42 -24.62
N PRO A 251 -46.36 -17.04 -24.48
CA PRO A 251 -47.62 -16.50 -25.00
C PRO A 251 -48.29 -15.42 -24.12
N SER A 252 -48.79 -14.36 -24.75
CA SER A 252 -49.53 -13.25 -24.12
C SER A 252 -51.05 -13.44 -24.23
N ALA A 253 -51.79 -13.28 -23.14
CA ALA A 253 -53.22 -12.98 -23.18
C ALA A 253 -53.40 -11.47 -23.48
N SER A 254 -54.26 -11.12 -24.46
CA SER A 254 -54.53 -9.74 -24.87
C SER A 254 -55.99 -9.38 -24.62
N PHE A 255 -56.25 -8.28 -23.91
CA PHE A 255 -57.58 -7.71 -23.75
C PHE A 255 -57.69 -6.42 -24.59
N LYS A 256 -58.74 -6.29 -25.41
CA LYS A 256 -58.99 -5.10 -26.25
C LYS A 256 -60.26 -4.38 -25.83
N GLY A 257 -60.11 -3.12 -25.38
CA GLY A 257 -61.15 -2.08 -25.39
C GLY A 257 -61.89 -1.84 -24.07
N GLY A 258 -61.84 -0.59 -23.57
CA GLY A 258 -62.67 -0.06 -22.47
C GLY A 258 -61.90 0.29 -21.19
N THR A 259 -62.33 1.33 -20.47
CA THR A 259 -61.85 1.69 -19.12
C THR A 259 -62.16 0.57 -18.14
N LEU A 260 -61.12 -0.05 -17.58
CA LEU A 260 -61.24 -1.03 -16.50
C LEU A 260 -61.57 -0.31 -15.17
N PRO A 261 -62.48 -0.82 -14.33
CA PRO A 261 -62.53 -0.44 -12.92
C PRO A 261 -61.27 -0.98 -12.20
N SER A 262 -60.85 -0.33 -11.12
CA SER A 262 -59.70 -0.70 -10.28
C SER A 262 -59.70 -2.20 -9.95
N ALA A 263 -58.62 -2.89 -10.33
CA ALA A 263 -58.44 -4.32 -10.05
C ALA A 263 -57.49 -4.52 -8.86
N SER A 264 -57.91 -5.31 -7.88
CA SER A 264 -57.08 -5.74 -6.74
C SER A 264 -56.91 -7.25 -6.81
N PHE A 265 -55.66 -7.74 -6.82
CA PHE A 265 -55.38 -9.17 -6.92
C PHE A 265 -54.90 -9.73 -5.58
N TYR A 266 -55.60 -10.77 -5.12
CA TYR A 266 -55.24 -11.53 -3.95
C TYR A 266 -55.06 -12.98 -4.44
N HIS A 267 -53.80 -13.44 -4.53
CA HIS A 267 -53.33 -14.84 -4.68
C HIS A 267 -53.05 -15.34 -6.13
N GLY A 268 -51.97 -16.13 -6.29
CA GLY A 268 -51.61 -16.87 -7.53
C GLY A 268 -50.49 -16.25 -8.40
N ALA A 269 -49.80 -17.08 -9.18
CA ALA A 269 -48.80 -16.63 -10.17
C ALA A 269 -49.49 -16.15 -11.45
N LEU A 270 -49.15 -14.95 -11.92
CA LEU A 270 -49.61 -14.40 -13.20
C LEU A 270 -48.56 -14.69 -14.29
N PRO A 271 -48.86 -15.53 -15.30
CA PRO A 271 -48.09 -15.54 -16.53
C PRO A 271 -48.46 -14.30 -17.36
N SER A 272 -47.51 -13.37 -17.51
CA SER A 272 -47.46 -12.23 -18.45
C SER A 272 -48.80 -11.61 -18.91
N ALA A 273 -49.09 -10.39 -18.45
CA ALA A 273 -50.25 -9.60 -18.90
C ALA A 273 -49.83 -8.49 -19.89
N SER A 274 -50.64 -8.27 -20.94
CA SER A 274 -50.45 -7.20 -21.93
C SER A 274 -51.69 -6.30 -22.04
N PHE A 275 -51.49 -4.98 -22.02
CA PHE A 275 -52.57 -3.98 -22.06
C PHE A 275 -52.47 -3.09 -23.33
N SER A 276 -53.62 -2.82 -23.95
CA SER A 276 -53.78 -1.95 -25.14
C SER A 276 -54.47 -0.62 -24.76
N PRO A 277 -54.49 0.42 -25.63
CA PRO A 277 -54.69 1.82 -25.24
C PRO A 277 -55.99 2.13 -24.48
N GLY A 278 -55.87 2.82 -23.33
CA GLY A 278 -56.95 3.32 -22.48
C GLY A 278 -56.41 3.88 -21.16
N SER A 279 -57.20 4.68 -20.43
CA SER A 279 -56.86 5.13 -19.08
C SER A 279 -57.09 4.00 -18.08
N LEU A 280 -56.04 3.59 -17.35
CA LEU A 280 -56.09 2.59 -16.29
C LEU A 280 -56.15 3.30 -14.92
N PRO A 281 -57.08 2.94 -14.02
CA PRO A 281 -56.96 3.33 -12.61
C PRO A 281 -55.85 2.51 -11.92
N SER A 282 -55.31 3.09 -10.84
CA SER A 282 -54.20 2.60 -10.01
C SER A 282 -54.20 1.09 -9.74
N LEU A 283 -53.02 0.45 -9.85
CA LEU A 283 -52.77 -0.95 -9.51
C LEU A 283 -51.98 -1.05 -8.20
N SER A 284 -52.42 -1.90 -7.26
CA SER A 284 -51.77 -2.12 -5.96
C SER A 284 -51.60 -3.61 -5.67
N PHE A 285 -50.42 -3.99 -5.16
CA PHE A 285 -50.10 -5.37 -4.76
C PHE A 285 -49.69 -5.43 -3.29
N THR A 286 -50.41 -6.25 -2.50
CA THR A 286 -50.20 -6.36 -1.04
C THR A 286 -49.83 -7.80 -0.64
N LYS A 287 -48.97 -7.94 0.36
CA LYS A 287 -48.15 -9.14 0.66
C LYS A 287 -48.93 -10.36 1.20
N ASN A 288 -48.68 -11.54 0.60
CA ASN A 288 -48.28 -12.79 1.28
C ASN A 288 -47.89 -13.84 0.21
N LYS A 289 -46.58 -14.06 0.04
CA LYS A 289 -45.94 -14.95 -0.96
C LYS A 289 -46.54 -14.84 -2.39
N ILE A 290 -46.24 -13.75 -3.08
CA ILE A 290 -46.50 -13.65 -4.53
C ILE A 290 -45.47 -14.54 -5.24
N GLY A 291 -45.93 -15.57 -5.96
CA GLY A 291 -45.10 -16.36 -6.85
C GLY A 291 -44.56 -15.50 -7.99
N VAL A 292 -43.36 -15.81 -8.48
CA VAL A 292 -42.62 -15.07 -9.53
C VAL A 292 -43.56 -14.53 -10.62
N ILE A 293 -43.60 -13.20 -10.79
CA ILE A 293 -44.24 -12.55 -11.93
C ILE A 293 -43.17 -12.48 -13.03
N ASN A 294 -43.42 -13.09 -14.20
CA ASN A 294 -42.43 -13.20 -15.28
C ASN A 294 -42.39 -11.99 -16.24
N GLY A 295 -43.22 -10.97 -16.01
CA GLY A 295 -43.16 -9.69 -16.73
C GLY A 295 -44.53 -9.03 -16.96
N ILE A 296 -44.53 -7.70 -17.11
CA ILE A 296 -45.71 -6.88 -17.46
C ILE A 296 -45.30 -5.93 -18.59
N ASP A 297 -46.09 -5.88 -19.67
CA ASP A 297 -45.81 -5.05 -20.85
C ASP A 297 -46.95 -4.04 -21.12
N PHE A 298 -46.59 -2.76 -21.26
CA PHE A 298 -47.54 -1.66 -21.50
C PHE A 298 -47.33 -1.03 -22.88
N ASN A 299 -48.34 -1.12 -23.73
CA ASN A 299 -48.30 -0.52 -25.07
C ASN A 299 -49.13 0.77 -25.13
N LYS A 300 -48.42 1.92 -25.12
CA LYS A 300 -48.88 3.31 -25.34
C LYS A 300 -50.14 3.75 -24.54
N GLY A 301 -49.91 4.59 -23.53
CA GLY A 301 -50.94 5.29 -22.72
C GLY A 301 -50.33 6.03 -21.51
N SER A 302 -51.12 6.82 -20.77
CA SER A 302 -50.71 7.40 -19.48
C SER A 302 -51.22 6.53 -18.34
N LEU A 303 -50.31 6.07 -17.48
CA LEU A 303 -50.61 5.32 -16.24
C LEU A 303 -50.40 6.23 -15.01
N PRO A 304 -51.31 6.23 -14.02
CA PRO A 304 -51.02 6.79 -12.70
C PRO A 304 -50.30 5.78 -11.78
N SER A 305 -49.49 6.33 -10.85
CA SER A 305 -48.66 5.74 -9.77
C SER A 305 -48.74 4.22 -9.52
N LEU A 306 -47.57 3.57 -9.44
CA LEU A 306 -47.40 2.16 -9.06
C LEU A 306 -46.66 2.06 -7.72
N SER A 307 -47.11 1.16 -6.84
CA SER A 307 -46.48 0.90 -5.53
C SER A 307 -46.32 -0.60 -5.28
N PHE A 308 -45.15 -1.00 -4.78
CA PHE A 308 -44.81 -2.38 -4.44
C PHE A 308 -44.27 -2.51 -3.02
N ASN A 309 -44.65 -3.57 -2.33
CA ASN A 309 -44.09 -3.97 -1.02
C ASN A 309 -42.92 -4.97 -1.19
N PRO A 310 -42.06 -5.20 -0.16
CA PRO A 310 -40.81 -5.96 -0.31
C PRO A 310 -40.98 -7.43 -0.76
N GLY A 311 -40.30 -7.80 -1.84
CA GLY A 311 -40.25 -9.14 -2.45
C GLY A 311 -39.76 -9.06 -3.90
N ALA A 312 -39.20 -10.14 -4.47
CA ALA A 312 -38.67 -10.12 -5.84
C ALA A 312 -39.72 -9.64 -6.87
N LEU A 313 -39.41 -8.56 -7.58
CA LEU A 313 -40.32 -7.89 -8.52
C LEU A 313 -40.07 -8.33 -9.97
N PRO A 314 -41.10 -8.32 -10.85
CA PRO A 314 -40.98 -8.67 -12.26
C PRO A 314 -40.09 -7.70 -13.06
N SER A 315 -39.56 -8.19 -14.19
CA SER A 315 -39.02 -7.33 -15.25
C SER A 315 -40.14 -6.47 -15.88
N LEU A 316 -39.89 -5.17 -16.04
CA LEU A 316 -40.86 -4.20 -16.59
C LEU A 316 -40.38 -3.69 -17.96
N SER A 317 -41.29 -3.64 -18.94
CA SER A 317 -41.07 -3.12 -20.29
C SER A 317 -42.06 -2.01 -20.62
N PHE A 318 -41.58 -0.91 -21.20
CA PHE A 318 -42.39 0.25 -21.56
C PHE A 318 -42.12 0.70 -23.00
N ASN A 319 -43.20 0.96 -23.76
CA ASN A 319 -43.13 1.55 -25.10
C ASN A 319 -43.83 2.94 -25.13
N ALA A 320 -43.07 3.97 -25.51
CA ALA A 320 -43.48 5.36 -25.82
C ALA A 320 -44.74 5.93 -25.09
N GLY A 321 -44.50 6.68 -24.01
CA GLY A 321 -45.49 7.42 -23.21
C GLY A 321 -44.86 8.06 -21.95
N SER A 322 -45.63 8.82 -21.15
CA SER A 322 -45.18 9.39 -19.86
C SER A 322 -45.11 8.31 -18.78
N LEU A 323 -43.96 8.14 -18.11
CA LEU A 323 -43.79 7.20 -16.98
C LEU A 323 -44.39 7.75 -15.67
N PRO A 324 -44.95 6.90 -14.79
CA PRO A 324 -45.42 7.31 -13.47
C PRO A 324 -44.26 7.54 -12.49
N THR A 325 -44.52 8.28 -11.41
CA THR A 325 -43.68 8.28 -10.20
C THR A 325 -43.65 6.88 -9.62
N LEU A 326 -42.45 6.35 -9.35
CA LEU A 326 -42.24 5.01 -8.81
C LEU A 326 -41.71 5.15 -7.37
N ASP A 327 -42.39 4.52 -6.40
CA ASP A 327 -42.00 4.52 -4.99
C ASP A 327 -41.67 3.07 -4.57
N PHE A 328 -40.44 2.84 -4.08
CA PHE A 328 -39.92 1.51 -3.74
C PHE A 328 -39.30 1.49 -2.34
N ASP A 329 -39.56 0.41 -1.59
CA ASP A 329 -38.88 0.10 -0.33
C ASP A 329 -37.59 -0.71 -0.64
N PRO A 330 -36.45 -0.51 0.06
CA PRO A 330 -35.15 -0.94 -0.44
C PRO A 330 -34.99 -2.47 -0.51
N GLY A 331 -34.60 -2.94 -1.70
CA GLY A 331 -34.31 -4.33 -2.08
C GLY A 331 -33.49 -4.39 -3.39
N VAL A 332 -33.56 -5.49 -4.15
CA VAL A 332 -32.85 -5.64 -5.44
C VAL A 332 -33.52 -4.80 -6.52
N LEU A 333 -32.77 -3.91 -7.17
CA LEU A 333 -33.24 -3.07 -8.29
C LEU A 333 -33.62 -3.94 -9.50
N PRO A 334 -34.77 -3.71 -10.17
CA PRO A 334 -35.17 -4.48 -11.34
C PRO A 334 -34.31 -4.11 -12.56
N SER A 335 -34.18 -5.06 -13.50
CA SER A 335 -33.72 -4.75 -14.86
C SER A 335 -34.83 -4.00 -15.62
N LEU A 336 -34.61 -2.73 -15.92
CA LEU A 336 -35.47 -1.94 -16.81
C LEU A 336 -34.99 -2.03 -18.25
N MET A 337 -35.90 -2.32 -19.19
CA MET A 337 -35.66 -2.18 -20.62
C MET A 337 -36.49 -1.04 -21.18
N LEU A 338 -35.81 -0.02 -21.72
CA LEU A 338 -36.41 1.13 -22.41
C LEU A 338 -36.03 1.04 -23.89
N SER A 339 -37.01 1.05 -24.79
CA SER A 339 -36.74 1.00 -26.25
C SER A 339 -37.21 2.29 -26.94
N GLY A 340 -36.36 2.82 -27.84
CA GLY A 340 -36.61 4.03 -28.64
C GLY A 340 -35.63 5.19 -28.36
N THR A 341 -35.60 6.21 -29.25
CA THR A 341 -34.80 7.43 -29.10
C THR A 341 -35.46 8.36 -28.06
N TRP A 342 -35.33 8.02 -26.79
CA TRP A 342 -36.01 8.66 -25.67
C TRP A 342 -35.01 9.02 -24.56
N ASN A 343 -35.15 10.19 -23.94
CA ASN A 343 -34.27 10.68 -22.87
C ASN A 343 -35.08 11.08 -21.62
N PRO A 344 -35.56 10.11 -20.82
CA PRO A 344 -36.35 10.40 -19.63
C PRO A 344 -35.50 10.93 -18.47
N ARG A 345 -36.07 11.85 -17.69
CA ARG A 345 -35.63 12.16 -16.32
C ARG A 345 -36.36 11.23 -15.36
N PHE A 346 -35.63 10.52 -14.51
CA PHE A 346 -36.20 9.72 -13.41
C PHE A 346 -35.80 10.35 -12.08
N GLU A 347 -36.72 10.28 -11.12
CA GLU A 347 -36.51 10.70 -9.75
C GLU A 347 -36.66 9.43 -8.89
N VAL A 348 -35.57 8.95 -8.32
CA VAL A 348 -35.57 7.77 -7.42
C VAL A 348 -35.37 8.28 -6.00
N LYS A 349 -36.41 8.16 -5.17
CA LYS A 349 -36.37 8.59 -3.76
C LYS A 349 -35.98 7.43 -2.88
N PHE A 350 -34.83 7.55 -2.20
CA PHE A 350 -34.40 6.58 -1.20
C PHE A 350 -34.87 7.03 0.19
N ARG A 351 -35.63 6.18 0.91
CA ARG A 351 -35.81 6.33 2.36
C ARG A 351 -34.70 5.56 3.07
N LEU A 352 -33.82 6.28 3.77
CA LEU A 352 -32.71 5.70 4.54
C LEU A 352 -33.05 5.82 6.04
N PRO A 353 -33.66 4.79 6.66
CA PRO A 353 -34.18 4.88 8.02
C PRO A 353 -33.11 4.92 9.13
N ASN A 354 -31.83 4.69 8.81
CA ASN A 354 -30.74 4.82 9.78
C ASN A 354 -29.39 5.20 9.13
N VAL A 355 -28.50 5.68 9.98
CA VAL A 355 -27.14 6.13 9.64
C VAL A 355 -26.31 5.04 8.97
N LYS A 356 -26.46 3.76 9.37
CA LYS A 356 -25.67 2.67 8.81
C LYS A 356 -26.00 2.42 7.33
N GLN A 357 -27.28 2.43 6.96
CA GLN A 357 -27.70 2.23 5.56
C GLN A 357 -27.28 3.40 4.66
N PHE A 358 -27.20 4.61 5.23
CA PHE A 358 -26.60 5.76 4.57
C PHE A 358 -25.10 5.54 4.33
N GLU A 359 -24.33 5.15 5.36
CA GLU A 359 -22.90 4.84 5.21
C GLU A 359 -22.65 3.74 4.16
N ASP A 360 -23.45 2.67 4.15
CA ASP A 360 -23.32 1.54 3.21
C ASP A 360 -23.57 1.97 1.74
N LEU A 361 -24.60 2.79 1.48
CA LEU A 361 -24.91 3.32 0.14
C LEU A 361 -23.80 4.28 -0.35
N PHE A 362 -23.30 5.14 0.53
CA PHE A 362 -22.22 6.06 0.22
C PHE A 362 -20.91 5.35 -0.10
N ALA A 363 -20.57 4.30 0.68
CA ALA A 363 -19.41 3.49 0.42
C ALA A 363 -19.50 2.78 -0.94
N TRP A 364 -20.68 2.22 -1.27
CA TRP A 364 -20.92 1.62 -2.57
C TRP A 364 -20.76 2.63 -3.73
N ALA A 365 -21.37 3.81 -3.63
CA ALA A 365 -21.29 4.85 -4.67
C ALA A 365 -19.84 5.35 -4.87
N SER A 366 -19.09 5.55 -3.79
CA SER A 366 -17.68 5.98 -3.86
C SER A 366 -16.74 4.90 -4.41
N LEU A 367 -17.05 3.61 -4.27
CA LEU A 367 -16.25 2.51 -4.83
C LEU A 367 -16.44 2.34 -6.34
N HIS A 368 -17.51 2.92 -6.91
CA HIS A 368 -17.90 2.76 -8.32
C HIS A 368 -17.85 4.07 -9.11
N ASP A 369 -17.15 5.10 -8.58
CA ASP A 369 -16.99 6.43 -9.20
C ASP A 369 -18.32 7.15 -9.53
N LEU A 370 -19.37 6.87 -8.76
CA LEU A 370 -20.70 7.47 -8.94
C LEU A 370 -20.85 8.76 -8.09
N ASP A 371 -19.86 9.66 -8.17
CA ASP A 371 -19.82 10.91 -7.39
C ASP A 371 -21.00 11.86 -7.71
N SER A 372 -21.66 11.69 -8.86
CA SER A 372 -22.87 12.43 -9.25
C SER A 372 -24.10 12.08 -8.42
N LEU A 373 -24.16 10.88 -7.81
CA LEU A 373 -25.22 10.50 -6.87
C LEU A 373 -25.14 11.26 -5.53
N ILE A 374 -24.03 11.99 -5.33
CA ILE A 374 -23.60 12.55 -4.05
C ILE A 374 -23.64 14.10 -4.07
N GLN A 375 -24.24 14.71 -5.09
CA GLN A 375 -24.25 16.17 -5.24
C GLN A 375 -24.71 16.89 -3.95
N LEU A 376 -23.94 17.93 -3.62
CA LEU A 376 -23.99 18.68 -2.37
C LEU A 376 -25.31 19.46 -2.28
N ASP A 377 -26.14 19.20 -1.27
CA ASP A 377 -26.99 20.25 -0.72
C ASP A 377 -26.10 21.11 0.20
N PRO A 378 -25.81 22.38 -0.14
CA PRO A 378 -24.84 23.22 0.57
C PRO A 378 -25.16 23.49 2.05
N VAL A 379 -26.36 23.17 2.53
CA VAL A 379 -26.87 23.66 3.82
C VAL A 379 -26.79 22.61 4.95
N SER A 380 -26.50 21.34 4.65
CA SER A 380 -26.50 20.26 5.64
C SER A 380 -25.09 19.94 6.17
N LEU A 381 -24.65 20.65 7.20
CA LEU A 381 -23.37 20.40 7.90
C LEU A 381 -23.30 18.96 8.47
N ALA A 382 -24.45 18.42 8.91
CA ALA A 382 -24.58 17.09 9.50
C ALA A 382 -24.34 15.95 8.48
N THR A 383 -24.83 16.06 7.24
CA THR A 383 -24.52 15.05 6.22
C THR A 383 -23.13 15.19 5.67
N SER A 384 -22.57 16.40 5.61
CA SER A 384 -21.21 16.61 5.13
C SER A 384 -20.18 15.86 5.99
N ALA A 385 -20.29 15.92 7.31
CA ALA A 385 -19.41 15.18 8.23
C ALA A 385 -19.58 13.65 8.14
N LEU A 386 -20.82 13.18 8.00
CA LEU A 386 -21.13 11.74 7.88
C LEU A 386 -20.65 11.18 6.53
N LYS A 387 -20.80 11.93 5.44
CA LYS A 387 -20.31 11.58 4.09
C LYS A 387 -18.78 11.52 4.04
N VAL A 388 -18.08 12.47 4.66
CA VAL A 388 -16.62 12.45 4.78
C VAL A 388 -16.16 11.19 5.53
N SER A 389 -16.82 10.88 6.65
CA SER A 389 -16.52 9.69 7.44
C SER A 389 -16.77 8.39 6.66
N ALA A 390 -17.89 8.29 5.93
CA ALA A 390 -18.20 7.14 5.08
C ALA A 390 -17.22 7.00 3.90
N LYS A 391 -16.83 8.11 3.25
CA LYS A 391 -15.85 8.11 2.14
C LYS A 391 -14.46 7.67 2.63
N LEU A 392 -14.04 8.10 3.82
CA LEU A 392 -12.79 7.65 4.44
C LEU A 392 -12.83 6.16 4.80
N LYS A 393 -13.94 5.66 5.39
CA LYS A 393 -14.15 4.23 5.65
C LYS A 393 -14.20 3.38 4.38
N ALA A 394 -14.72 3.92 3.28
CA ALA A 394 -14.80 3.23 1.98
C ALA A 394 -13.45 3.18 1.26
N LYS A 395 -12.58 4.17 1.51
CA LYS A 395 -11.19 4.22 1.05
C LYS A 395 -10.19 3.71 2.11
N ASP A 396 -10.70 3.01 3.12
CA ASP A 396 -9.90 2.39 4.18
C ASP A 396 -9.03 1.26 3.61
N GLY A 397 -7.82 1.14 4.16
CA GLY A 397 -6.74 0.33 3.59
C GLY A 397 -5.59 1.21 3.09
N GLY A 398 -4.50 1.21 3.84
CA GLY A 398 -3.28 1.94 3.54
C GLY A 398 -2.09 1.38 4.31
N VAL A 399 -0.91 1.91 4.01
CA VAL A 399 0.34 1.55 4.69
C VAL A 399 0.85 2.76 5.45
N VAL A 400 1.10 2.58 6.74
CA VAL A 400 1.71 3.60 7.61
C VAL A 400 3.19 3.26 7.77
N TYR A 401 4.04 4.27 7.59
CA TYR A 401 5.45 4.22 7.99
C TYR A 401 5.56 4.81 9.40
N GLY A 402 5.77 3.95 10.39
CA GLY A 402 6.00 4.35 11.78
C GLY A 402 7.50 4.52 12.03
N SER A 403 7.92 5.70 12.49
CA SER A 403 9.32 5.97 12.86
C SER A 403 9.39 7.01 13.97
N LYS A 404 10.55 7.12 14.61
CA LYS A 404 10.90 8.27 15.47
C LYS A 404 11.25 9.51 14.65
N GLY A 405 11.52 9.34 13.35
CA GLY A 405 11.67 10.43 12.38
C GLY A 405 10.33 10.99 11.92
N ALA A 406 10.28 12.29 11.60
CA ALA A 406 9.02 13.00 11.34
C ALA A 406 9.07 13.94 10.12
N ASP A 407 10.16 13.92 9.35
CA ASP A 407 10.38 14.75 8.17
C ASP A 407 10.78 13.95 6.93
N TYR A 408 10.44 14.49 5.77
CA TYR A 408 11.00 14.11 4.48
C TYR A 408 12.19 15.02 4.18
N ALA A 409 13.33 14.40 3.88
CA ALA A 409 14.57 15.09 3.55
C ALA A 409 15.21 14.51 2.29
N GLU A 410 16.12 15.28 1.70
CA GLU A 410 16.97 14.82 0.61
C GLU A 410 18.43 15.12 0.92
N TRP A 411 19.33 14.30 0.38
CA TRP A 411 20.74 14.67 0.33
C TRP A 411 20.94 15.79 -0.68
N LEU A 412 21.47 16.92 -0.23
CA LEU A 412 21.87 18.01 -1.09
C LEU A 412 23.40 18.17 -1.06
N PRO A 413 24.03 18.44 -2.22
CA PRO A 413 25.46 18.67 -2.29
C PRO A 413 25.84 19.93 -1.49
N LYS A 414 26.99 19.90 -0.84
CA LYS A 414 27.54 21.07 -0.17
C LYS A 414 28.11 22.03 -1.21
N LEU A 415 27.94 23.33 -0.98
CA LEU A 415 28.57 24.35 -1.82
C LEU A 415 30.09 24.27 -1.72
N ASN A 416 30.58 24.10 -0.49
CA ASN A 416 31.95 23.74 -0.18
C ASN A 416 31.99 22.36 0.53
N PRO A 417 32.57 21.32 -0.08
CA PRO A 417 32.64 19.98 0.50
C PRO A 417 33.32 19.91 1.88
N ALA A 418 34.22 20.86 2.18
CA ALA A 418 34.89 20.93 3.48
C ALA A 418 33.95 21.36 4.63
N ASP A 419 32.81 21.96 4.31
CA ASP A 419 31.86 22.43 5.31
C ASP A 419 31.29 21.27 6.13
N LYS A 420 31.19 21.52 7.44
CA LYS A 420 30.58 20.60 8.40
C LYS A 420 29.31 21.23 8.93
N PHE A 421 28.24 20.47 8.82
CA PHE A 421 26.92 20.86 9.28
C PHE A 421 26.56 20.05 10.52
N GLN A 422 25.70 20.63 11.34
CA GLN A 422 25.14 20.00 12.53
C GLN A 422 23.63 19.91 12.38
N ILE A 423 23.06 18.90 13.04
CA ILE A 423 21.61 18.69 13.07
C ILE A 423 20.89 19.95 13.55
N GLY A 424 19.80 20.30 12.88
CA GLY A 424 18.99 21.46 13.22
C GLY A 424 19.58 22.82 12.86
N GLN A 425 20.74 22.87 12.20
CA GLN A 425 21.25 24.13 11.67
C GLN A 425 20.41 24.62 10.49
N VAL A 426 20.20 25.93 10.45
CA VAL A 426 19.58 26.65 9.33
C VAL A 426 20.62 26.93 8.26
N VAL A 427 20.30 26.59 7.02
CA VAL A 427 21.23 26.66 5.88
C VAL A 427 20.58 27.36 4.69
N GLY A 428 21.37 28.06 3.90
CA GLY A 428 20.96 28.57 2.60
C GLY A 428 21.24 27.56 1.49
N VAL A 429 20.35 27.54 0.52
CA VAL A 429 20.48 26.79 -0.73
C VAL A 429 20.83 27.77 -1.85
N PHE A 430 21.96 27.52 -2.54
CA PHE A 430 22.41 28.30 -3.70
C PHE A 430 22.57 27.37 -4.90
N GLY A 431 21.70 27.51 -5.90
CA GLY A 431 21.69 26.66 -7.08
C GLY A 431 21.61 25.16 -6.73
N GLY A 432 20.85 24.82 -5.69
CA GLY A 432 20.71 23.45 -5.18
C GLY A 432 21.83 22.96 -4.26
N LYS A 433 22.76 23.82 -3.83
CA LYS A 433 23.87 23.47 -2.93
C LYS A 433 23.77 24.14 -1.56
N LEU A 434 24.18 23.43 -0.51
CA LEU A 434 24.08 23.87 0.88
C LEU A 434 25.24 24.76 1.34
N SER A 435 24.93 25.80 2.10
CA SER A 435 25.89 26.63 2.84
C SER A 435 25.29 27.13 4.16
N LEU A 436 26.12 27.42 5.17
CA LEU A 436 25.67 28.13 6.38
C LEU A 436 25.27 29.58 6.09
N LYS A 437 25.73 30.14 4.96
CA LYS A 437 25.27 31.45 4.49
C LYS A 437 23.81 31.36 4.11
N THR A 438 23.01 32.29 4.60
CA THR A 438 21.57 32.37 4.29
C THR A 438 21.22 33.61 3.49
N LYS A 439 22.09 34.63 3.48
CA LYS A 439 21.88 35.87 2.74
C LYS A 439 21.96 35.63 1.23
N GLY A 440 20.89 36.00 0.53
CA GLY A 440 20.80 35.84 -0.93
C GLY A 440 20.69 34.38 -1.39
N ALA A 441 20.33 33.48 -0.47
CA ALA A 441 20.03 32.10 -0.81
C ALA A 441 18.70 32.04 -1.57
N ASP A 442 18.60 31.12 -2.53
CA ASP A 442 17.35 30.87 -3.28
C ASP A 442 16.26 30.33 -2.35
N GLN A 443 16.67 29.59 -1.32
CA GLN A 443 15.81 29.05 -0.28
C GLN A 443 16.60 28.86 1.01
N VAL A 444 15.92 28.99 2.14
CA VAL A 444 16.44 28.60 3.44
C VAL A 444 15.82 27.26 3.87
N MET A 445 16.65 26.38 4.39
CA MET A 445 16.27 25.04 4.86
C MET A 445 16.91 24.73 6.22
N THR A 446 16.58 23.57 6.78
CA THR A 446 17.18 23.07 8.02
C THR A 446 17.81 21.70 7.77
N ILE A 447 18.96 21.46 8.40
CA ILE A 447 19.61 20.15 8.41
C ILE A 447 18.80 19.14 9.21
N SER A 448 18.35 18.08 8.53
CA SER A 448 17.52 17.03 9.11
C SER A 448 18.30 16.17 10.10
N ARG A 449 17.66 15.80 11.21
CA ARG A 449 18.23 14.88 12.20
C ARG A 449 17.99 13.42 11.78
N MET A 450 16.74 13.04 11.63
CA MET A 450 16.27 11.66 11.46
C MET A 450 15.07 11.66 10.49
N PRO A 451 15.30 11.81 9.18
CA PRO A 451 14.20 11.79 8.24
C PRO A 451 13.56 10.41 8.17
N ILE A 452 12.22 10.36 8.05
CA ILE A 452 11.50 9.08 7.85
C ILE A 452 11.69 8.56 6.43
N VAL A 453 11.80 9.47 5.47
CA VAL A 453 12.12 9.18 4.08
C VAL A 453 13.26 10.10 3.66
N LEU A 454 14.33 9.51 3.15
CA LEU A 454 15.52 10.21 2.68
C LEU A 454 15.74 9.94 1.20
N GLY A 455 15.57 10.98 0.38
CA GLY A 455 15.76 10.93 -1.06
C GLY A 455 17.18 11.30 -1.51
N ASN A 456 17.44 11.09 -2.80
CA ASN A 456 18.65 11.55 -3.51
C ASN A 456 19.99 11.03 -2.95
N LEU A 457 20.04 9.76 -2.51
CA LEU A 457 21.25 9.14 -1.96
C LEU A 457 22.47 9.31 -2.89
N PRO A 458 23.59 9.90 -2.41
CA PRO A 458 24.82 10.03 -3.18
C PRO A 458 25.43 8.67 -3.52
N ALA A 459 26.25 8.63 -4.57
CA ALA A 459 27.04 7.44 -4.90
C ALA A 459 27.95 7.03 -3.73
N ASP A 460 28.26 5.74 -3.63
CA ASP A 460 29.11 5.18 -2.58
C ASP A 460 30.41 5.98 -2.43
N GLY A 461 30.77 6.32 -1.20
CA GLY A 461 31.96 7.10 -0.87
C GLY A 461 31.84 8.61 -1.11
N ARG A 462 30.71 9.12 -1.61
CA ARG A 462 30.49 10.57 -1.81
C ARG A 462 29.62 11.22 -0.73
N THR A 463 29.15 10.47 0.27
CA THR A 463 28.24 10.99 1.31
C THR A 463 28.82 12.16 2.11
N GLU A 464 30.15 12.29 2.19
CA GLU A 464 30.83 13.41 2.86
C GLU A 464 30.68 14.76 2.15
N ASP A 465 30.41 14.74 0.84
CA ASP A 465 30.19 15.94 0.02
C ASP A 465 28.74 16.47 0.11
N TYR A 466 27.87 15.78 0.85
CA TYR A 466 26.43 16.06 0.93
C TYR A 466 25.98 16.19 2.38
N GLU A 467 24.81 16.78 2.58
CA GLU A 467 24.11 16.75 3.86
C GLU A 467 22.60 16.63 3.66
N LYS A 468 21.89 16.11 4.66
CA LYS A 468 20.44 15.90 4.63
C LYS A 468 19.70 17.22 4.93
N ALA A 469 19.01 17.78 3.94
CA ALA A 469 18.18 18.97 4.12
C ALA A 469 16.70 18.58 4.18
N ALA A 470 15.99 19.08 5.19
CA ALA A 470 14.56 18.82 5.36
C ALA A 470 13.72 19.70 4.43
N PHE A 471 12.75 19.08 3.76
CA PHE A 471 11.82 19.77 2.85
C PHE A 471 10.44 19.97 3.47
N VAL A 472 9.95 18.95 4.19
CA VAL A 472 8.62 18.99 4.81
C VAL A 472 8.58 18.11 6.06
N GLY A 473 7.85 18.56 7.07
CA GLY A 473 7.60 17.79 8.29
C GLY A 473 8.08 18.51 9.55
N GLN A 474 8.29 17.74 10.61
CA GLN A 474 8.71 18.27 11.92
C GLN A 474 10.22 18.08 12.10
N VAL A 475 10.94 19.18 12.29
CA VAL A 475 12.39 19.19 12.37
C VAL A 475 12.83 19.99 13.60
N PRO A 476 13.75 19.47 14.42
CA PRO A 476 14.35 20.26 15.49
C PRO A 476 15.29 21.32 14.88
N VAL A 477 15.08 22.60 15.17
CA VAL A 477 15.90 23.74 14.71
C VAL A 477 16.63 24.35 15.90
N VAL A 478 17.90 24.74 15.70
CA VAL A 478 18.67 25.49 16.71
C VAL A 478 18.26 26.96 16.67
N VAL A 479 17.53 27.40 17.69
CA VAL A 479 17.04 28.78 17.82
C VAL A 479 17.72 29.50 18.97
N ARG A 480 18.05 30.77 18.77
CA ARG A 480 18.61 31.68 19.76
C ARG A 480 17.52 32.51 20.41
N GLY A 481 17.61 32.65 21.72
CA GLY A 481 16.63 33.39 22.51
C GLY A 481 15.34 32.61 22.76
N ARG A 482 14.41 33.28 23.45
CA ARG A 482 13.10 32.72 23.80
C ARG A 482 12.25 32.49 22.56
N VAL A 483 11.42 31.46 22.64
CA VAL A 483 10.52 31.05 21.57
C VAL A 483 9.18 30.68 22.16
N HIS A 484 8.11 31.20 21.58
CA HIS A 484 6.76 30.76 21.89
C HIS A 484 6.22 29.88 20.76
N SER A 485 5.41 28.89 21.13
CA SER A 485 4.68 28.09 20.16
C SER A 485 3.81 28.99 19.28
N GLY A 486 4.00 28.86 17.96
CA GLY A 486 3.35 29.69 16.96
C GLY A 486 4.22 30.80 16.37
N ASP A 487 5.39 31.08 16.96
CA ASP A 487 6.36 32.02 16.40
C ASP A 487 6.91 31.54 15.05
N TYR A 488 7.30 32.49 14.21
CA TYR A 488 7.94 32.23 12.94
C TYR A 488 9.45 32.12 13.11
N ILE A 489 10.05 31.11 12.50
CA ILE A 489 11.48 30.85 12.61
C ILE A 489 12.18 31.33 11.34
N VAL A 490 13.17 32.20 11.52
CA VAL A 490 13.99 32.79 10.44
C VAL A 490 15.48 32.69 10.82
N PRO A 491 16.41 32.71 9.85
CA PRO A 491 17.84 32.78 10.15
C PRO A 491 18.19 33.92 11.10
N SER A 492 19.15 33.70 11.99
CA SER A 492 19.66 34.74 12.91
C SER A 492 20.35 35.91 12.20
N GLY A 493 20.72 35.73 10.92
CA GLY A 493 21.52 36.67 10.15
C GLY A 493 23.03 36.61 10.44
N LEU A 494 23.47 35.73 11.34
CA LEU A 494 24.88 35.57 11.72
C LEU A 494 25.65 34.58 10.85
N GLU A 495 24.96 33.88 9.94
CA GLU A 495 25.53 32.84 9.06
C GLU A 495 26.23 31.70 9.85
N ASP A 496 25.77 31.44 11.08
CA ASP A 496 26.33 30.44 12.02
C ASP A 496 25.47 29.17 12.12
N GLY A 497 24.45 29.06 11.27
CA GLY A 497 23.50 27.95 11.29
C GLY A 497 22.38 28.09 12.33
N THR A 498 22.25 29.23 12.99
CA THR A 498 21.22 29.43 14.03
C THR A 498 20.04 30.24 13.51
N ALA A 499 18.90 30.09 14.17
CA ALA A 499 17.68 30.83 13.88
C ALA A 499 17.30 31.78 15.02
N ILE A 500 16.33 32.66 14.77
CA ILE A 500 15.62 33.45 15.78
C ILE A 500 14.12 33.29 15.58
N ALA A 501 13.36 33.52 16.66
CA ALA A 501 11.91 33.53 16.63
C ALA A 501 11.36 34.95 16.41
N ILE A 502 10.35 35.07 15.55
CA ILE A 502 9.63 36.30 15.25
C ILE A 502 8.15 36.09 15.58
N ALA A 503 7.65 36.88 16.51
CA ALA A 503 6.23 36.86 16.88
C ALA A 503 5.34 37.15 15.65
N PRO A 504 4.15 36.53 15.53
CA PRO A 504 3.27 36.70 14.36
C PRO A 504 2.93 38.16 14.01
N GLU A 505 2.78 39.04 14.99
CA GLU A 505 2.53 40.47 14.83
C GLU A 505 3.73 41.27 14.28
N ASN A 506 4.93 40.73 14.45
CA ASN A 506 6.18 41.33 13.99
C ASN A 506 6.65 40.71 12.65
N LEU A 507 5.93 39.72 12.13
CA LEU A 507 6.23 39.14 10.82
C LEU A 507 5.99 40.17 9.72
N GLY A 508 7.01 40.35 8.87
CA GLY A 508 7.08 41.33 7.79
C GLY A 508 7.47 40.66 6.47
N VAL A 509 7.45 41.43 5.36
CA VAL A 509 7.76 40.93 4.01
C VAL A 509 9.22 40.49 3.92
N GLU A 510 10.12 41.22 4.58
CA GLU A 510 11.55 40.94 4.69
C GLU A 510 11.87 39.56 5.28
N HIS A 511 10.95 39.02 6.07
CA HIS A 511 11.09 37.71 6.71
C HIS A 511 10.60 36.56 5.83
N LEU A 512 9.69 36.82 4.87
CA LEU A 512 9.05 35.77 4.07
C LEU A 512 10.02 35.04 3.15
N GLU A 513 10.99 35.76 2.59
CA GLU A 513 12.01 35.20 1.68
C GLU A 513 12.87 34.12 2.38
N HIS A 514 13.17 34.33 3.66
CA HIS A 514 14.07 33.50 4.45
C HIS A 514 13.34 32.67 5.50
N LEU A 515 12.03 32.52 5.39
CA LEU A 515 11.24 31.79 6.38
C LEU A 515 11.60 30.29 6.38
N VAL A 516 11.99 29.78 7.55
CA VAL A 516 12.30 28.37 7.76
C VAL A 516 11.01 27.57 8.03
N GLY A 517 10.17 28.09 8.92
CA GLY A 517 8.96 27.40 9.36
C GLY A 517 8.32 28.06 10.57
N ARG A 518 7.50 27.28 11.29
CA ARG A 518 6.76 27.75 12.48
C ARG A 518 7.05 26.88 13.70
N ALA A 519 7.29 27.51 14.86
CA ALA A 519 7.55 26.83 16.11
C ALA A 519 6.30 26.11 16.64
N TRP A 520 6.46 24.86 17.07
CA TRP A 520 5.46 24.02 17.73
C TRP A 520 5.85 23.66 19.18
N SER A 521 6.93 24.26 19.68
CA SER A 521 7.37 24.10 21.07
C SER A 521 7.93 25.41 21.61
N ASP A 522 7.70 25.65 22.89
CA ASP A 522 8.17 26.81 23.61
C ASP A 522 9.59 26.62 24.18
N SER A 523 10.30 27.72 24.40
CA SER A 523 11.53 27.76 25.19
C SER A 523 11.71 29.10 25.88
N GLU A 524 12.00 29.05 27.18
CA GLU A 524 12.36 30.22 28.00
C GLU A 524 13.88 30.47 28.05
N ASN A 525 14.67 29.66 27.34
CA ASN A 525 16.13 29.78 27.34
C ASN A 525 16.58 30.93 26.43
N ASP A 526 17.27 31.92 27.01
CA ASP A 526 17.75 33.10 26.30
C ASP A 526 18.97 32.83 25.38
N ILE A 527 19.59 31.64 25.46
CA ILE A 527 20.85 31.33 24.75
C ILE A 527 20.59 30.50 23.48
N TYR A 528 20.41 29.19 23.61
CA TYR A 528 20.17 28.26 22.51
C TYR A 528 19.18 27.18 22.92
N SER A 529 18.29 26.80 22.01
CA SER A 529 17.35 25.69 22.19
C SER A 529 17.11 24.92 20.90
N PHE A 530 16.84 23.62 21.02
CA PHE A 530 16.23 22.85 19.94
C PHE A 530 14.71 23.04 20.00
N ILE A 531 14.18 23.70 18.98
CA ILE A 531 12.75 23.97 18.86
C ILE A 531 12.18 23.02 17.82
N ASN A 532 11.06 22.36 18.13
CA ASN A 532 10.32 21.60 17.14
C ASN A 532 9.64 22.57 16.16
N VAL A 533 10.04 22.53 14.89
CA VAL A 533 9.55 23.44 13.85
C VAL A 533 8.88 22.64 12.75
N VAL A 534 7.68 23.07 12.35
CA VAL A 534 7.06 22.58 11.12
C VAL A 534 7.65 23.33 9.93
N VAL A 535 8.22 22.59 8.98
CA VAL A 535 8.81 23.12 7.75
C VAL A 535 8.00 22.68 6.53
N GLY A 536 8.12 23.42 5.42
CA GLY A 536 7.43 23.11 4.16
C GLY A 536 6.00 23.64 4.04
N GLN A 537 5.50 24.40 5.02
CA GLN A 537 4.24 25.14 4.90
C GLN A 537 4.53 26.59 4.47
N ARG A 538 3.85 27.08 3.42
CA ARG A 538 4.05 28.43 2.86
C ARG A 538 2.75 29.22 2.59
N GLY A 539 1.62 28.75 3.09
CA GLY A 539 0.31 29.33 2.77
C GLY A 539 -0.22 30.37 3.77
N GLY A 540 0.02 30.18 5.07
CA GLY A 540 -0.60 31.00 6.12
C GLY A 540 0.13 32.31 6.41
N GLU A 541 1.40 32.39 6.04
CA GLU A 541 2.33 33.44 6.45
C GLU A 541 2.11 34.71 5.65
N VAL A 542 1.86 34.56 4.35
CA VAL A 542 1.48 35.65 3.45
C VAL A 542 0.21 36.34 3.96
N ALA A 543 -0.81 35.57 4.36
CA ALA A 543 -2.04 36.12 4.93
C ALA A 543 -1.79 36.86 6.26
N THR A 544 -0.88 36.37 7.10
CA THR A 544 -0.47 37.08 8.32
C THR A 544 0.19 38.42 8.02
N VAL A 545 1.12 38.46 7.06
CA VAL A 545 1.77 39.72 6.65
C VAL A 545 0.76 40.72 6.11
N PHE A 546 -0.18 40.29 5.26
CA PHE A 546 -1.25 41.17 4.76
C PHE A 546 -2.13 41.72 5.90
N ARG A 547 -2.53 40.89 6.86
CA ARG A 547 -3.28 41.35 8.05
C ARG A 547 -2.50 42.33 8.91
N ASN A 548 -1.17 42.14 9.03
CA ASN A 548 -0.31 43.09 9.75
C ASN A 548 -0.22 44.43 9.02
N GLN A 549 -0.11 44.40 7.69
CA GLN A 549 -0.11 45.60 6.85
C GLN A 549 -1.45 46.35 6.92
N GLU A 550 -2.57 45.65 6.84
CA GLU A 550 -3.91 46.24 6.96
C GLU A 550 -4.09 46.95 8.31
N ARG A 551 -3.75 46.30 9.42
CA ARG A 551 -3.76 46.92 10.75
C ARG A 551 -2.83 48.15 10.85
N ARG A 552 -1.66 48.11 10.20
CA ARG A 552 -0.75 49.26 10.15
C ARG A 552 -1.34 50.42 9.36
N LEU A 553 -2.00 50.15 8.23
CA LEU A 553 -2.69 51.15 7.41
C LEU A 553 -3.85 51.78 8.16
N GLU A 554 -4.65 51.01 8.90
CA GLU A 554 -5.74 51.52 9.74
C GLU A 554 -5.22 52.46 10.85
N ARG A 555 -4.14 52.08 11.52
CA ARG A 555 -3.48 52.93 12.52
C ARG A 555 -2.98 54.23 11.91
N LEU A 556 -2.28 54.16 10.77
CA LEU A 556 -1.82 55.35 10.05
C LEU A 556 -2.98 56.24 9.59
N ALA A 557 -4.09 55.65 9.14
CA ALA A 557 -5.28 56.40 8.77
C ALA A 557 -5.89 57.12 9.98
N THR A 558 -5.89 56.47 11.15
CA THR A 558 -6.41 57.03 12.40
C THR A 558 -5.55 58.19 12.89
N THR A 559 -4.23 58.00 12.99
CA THR A 559 -3.29 59.07 13.37
C THR A 559 -3.37 60.25 12.40
N ASN A 560 -3.52 60.01 11.10
CA ASN A 560 -3.71 61.09 10.12
C ASN A 560 -5.04 61.85 10.33
N ARG A 561 -6.12 61.18 10.76
CA ARG A 561 -7.37 61.88 11.11
C ARG A 561 -7.19 62.73 12.36
N GLU A 562 -6.53 62.20 13.39
CA GLU A 562 -6.24 62.93 14.64
C GLU A 562 -5.38 64.17 14.39
N LEU A 563 -4.28 64.03 13.65
CA LEU A 563 -3.42 65.16 13.27
C LEU A 563 -4.16 66.23 12.47
N ARG A 564 -5.10 65.83 11.60
CA ARG A 564 -5.96 66.78 10.87
C ARG A 564 -6.88 67.55 11.81
N CYS A 565 -7.51 66.87 12.76
CA CYS A 565 -8.33 67.54 13.79
C CYS A 565 -7.50 68.50 14.64
N GLU A 566 -6.30 68.12 15.05
CA GLU A 566 -5.40 68.97 15.82
C GLU A 566 -4.97 70.21 15.01
N LEU A 567 -4.65 70.03 13.73
CA LEU A 567 -4.32 71.12 12.82
C LEU A 567 -5.49 72.10 12.65
N ASP A 568 -6.72 71.61 12.51
CA ASP A 568 -7.91 72.45 12.40
C ASP A 568 -8.22 73.20 13.70
N ASN A 569 -8.01 72.57 14.85
CA ASN A 569 -8.12 73.23 16.16
C ASN A 569 -7.06 74.34 16.29
N SER A 570 -5.81 74.07 15.90
CA SER A 570 -4.73 75.05 15.92
C SER A 570 -5.02 76.24 15.01
N ARG A 571 -5.50 75.99 13.79
CA ARG A 571 -5.94 77.04 12.85
C ARG A 571 -7.10 77.87 13.40
N THR A 572 -8.05 77.25 14.09
CA THR A 572 -9.18 77.95 14.72
C THR A 572 -8.69 78.85 15.86
N ALA A 573 -7.78 78.36 16.69
CA ALA A 573 -7.15 79.16 17.74
C ALA A 573 -6.33 80.34 17.19
N GLN A 574 -5.60 80.13 16.09
CA GLN A 574 -4.89 81.22 15.39
C GLN A 574 -5.85 82.30 14.91
N ARG A 575 -6.98 81.92 14.30
CA ARG A 575 -8.02 82.89 13.87
C ARG A 575 -8.63 83.65 15.05
N ASP A 576 -8.91 82.99 16.17
CA ASP A 576 -9.41 83.66 17.38
C ASP A 576 -8.38 84.65 17.94
N LEU A 577 -7.09 84.27 17.94
CA LEU A 577 -6.01 85.15 18.36
C LEU A 577 -5.87 86.37 17.44
N GLU A 578 -5.90 86.17 16.12
CA GLU A 578 -5.88 87.26 15.14
C GLU A 578 -7.06 88.22 15.31
N ALA A 579 -8.25 87.69 15.59
CA ALA A 579 -9.44 88.50 15.87
C ALA A 579 -9.29 89.31 17.16
N ARG A 580 -8.76 88.72 18.24
CA ARG A 580 -8.46 89.43 19.49
C ARG A 580 -7.38 90.49 19.32
N LEU A 581 -6.33 90.19 18.55
CA LEU A 581 -5.26 91.14 18.25
C LEU A 581 -5.84 92.34 17.48
N SER A 582 -6.65 92.10 16.45
CA SER A 582 -7.32 93.15 15.68
C SER A 582 -8.25 94.00 16.56
N ALA A 583 -9.00 93.39 17.47
CA ALA A 583 -9.85 94.11 18.43
C ALA A 583 -9.02 94.95 19.41
N LEU A 584 -7.87 94.43 19.86
CA LEU A 584 -6.94 95.15 20.72
C LEU A 584 -6.31 96.34 19.99
N GLU A 585 -5.85 96.15 18.76
CA GLU A 585 -5.33 97.21 17.89
C GLU A 585 -6.35 98.31 17.68
N ALA A 586 -7.62 97.96 17.40
CA ALA A 586 -8.71 98.93 17.30
C ALA A 586 -8.95 99.69 18.61
N THR A 587 -8.85 99.02 19.75
CA THR A 587 -8.98 99.66 21.08
C THR A 587 -7.84 100.61 21.38
N VAL A 588 -6.59 100.22 21.08
CA VAL A 588 -5.40 101.07 21.22
C VAL A 588 -5.50 102.27 20.28
N ALA A 589 -5.92 102.08 19.03
CA ALA A 589 -6.14 103.16 18.08
C ALA A 589 -7.20 104.16 18.59
N ALA A 590 -8.29 103.67 19.18
CA ALA A 590 -9.30 104.52 19.82
C ALA A 590 -8.74 105.30 21.03
N PHE A 591 -7.86 104.68 21.83
CA PHE A 591 -7.19 105.35 22.96
C PHE A 591 -6.20 106.43 22.51
N THR A 592 -5.47 106.20 21.40
CA THR A 592 -4.48 107.15 20.86
C THR A 592 -5.09 108.30 20.04
N SER A 593 -6.31 108.13 19.51
CA SER A 593 -7.04 109.17 18.76
C SER A 593 -7.98 110.02 19.63
N GLY A 594 -8.14 109.67 20.91
CA GLY A 594 -8.87 110.44 21.92
C GLY A 594 -7.99 111.51 22.59
N THR A 595 -8.30 112.78 22.35
CA THR A 595 -7.87 113.93 23.17
C THR A 595 -8.21 113.75 24.65
N PRO A 596 -7.35 114.21 25.60
CA PRO A 596 -7.62 114.11 27.03
C PRO A 596 -8.79 115.02 27.40
N ARG A 597 -9.83 114.46 28.04
CA ARG A 597 -10.74 115.17 28.93
C ARG A 597 -11.18 114.27 30.07
#